data_AF-A0A7S1RK40-F1
#
_entry.id   AF-A0A7S1RK40-F1
#
_cell.length_a   1.000
_cell.length_b   1.000
_cell.length_c   1.000
_cell.angle_alpha   90.00
_cell.angle_beta   90.00
_cell.angle_gamma   90.00
#
_symmetry.space_group_name_H-M   'P 1'
#
loop_
_entity.id
_entity.type
_entity.pdbx_description
1 polymer ?
#
loop_
_entity_poly.entity_id
_entity_poly.type
_entity_poly.pdbx_seq_one_letter_code
_entity_poly.pdbx_strand_id
1 'polypeptide(L)'
;ALVVDDRPLPAPFHQHFVCDEPARAERDPHLASAQDKQARQRELRQHLGPEGVLADPELLSSTARSIISRVYAKLNGTDFRREALDVEAQVERLFQEATSHENLCQCYVGWCPFW
;
A
#
# COMPACT_ATOMS: atom_id res chain seq x y z
N ALA A 1 -39.64 6.54 -28.20
CA ALA A 1 -40.71 7.56 -28.16
C ALA A 1 -41.68 7.19 -27.04
N LEU A 2 -41.55 7.85 -25.89
CA LEU A 2 -42.58 7.99 -24.85
C LEU A 2 -42.26 9.30 -24.14
N VAL A 3 -43.20 10.23 -24.14
CA VAL A 3 -43.09 11.53 -23.45
C VAL A 3 -43.80 11.39 -22.12
N VAL A 4 -43.10 11.69 -21.02
CA VAL A 4 -43.67 11.89 -19.69
C VAL A 4 -42.97 13.13 -19.11
N ASP A 5 -43.78 14.11 -18.73
CA ASP A 5 -43.44 15.40 -18.10
C ASP A 5 -42.55 16.35 -18.92
N ASP A 6 -43.07 17.53 -19.23
CA ASP A 6 -42.45 18.67 -19.96
C ASP A 6 -41.21 19.25 -19.24
N ARG A 7 -40.20 18.43 -18.96
CA ARG A 7 -38.86 18.84 -18.54
C ARG A 7 -37.82 18.05 -19.35
N PRO A 8 -36.88 18.72 -20.03
CA PRO A 8 -35.82 18.02 -20.73
C PRO A 8 -34.95 17.24 -19.72
N LEU A 9 -34.84 15.93 -19.91
CA LEU A 9 -33.84 15.10 -19.24
C LEU A 9 -32.45 15.56 -19.69
N PRO A 10 -31.49 15.77 -18.77
CA PRO A 10 -30.13 16.11 -19.18
C PRO A 10 -29.52 14.96 -20.00
N ALA A 11 -28.95 15.33 -21.15
CA ALA A 11 -28.21 14.43 -22.03
C ALA A 11 -27.00 13.79 -21.29
N PRO A 12 -26.54 12.59 -21.70
CA PRO A 12 -25.55 11.83 -20.95
C PRO A 12 -24.23 12.59 -20.83
N PHE A 13 -23.50 12.29 -19.75
CA PHE A 13 -22.15 12.78 -19.44
C PHE A 13 -21.20 12.67 -20.64
N HIS A 14 -21.20 13.68 -21.51
CA HIS A 14 -20.07 13.97 -22.38
C HIS A 14 -19.10 14.80 -21.56
N GLN A 15 -17.92 14.25 -21.28
CA GLN A 15 -16.76 14.99 -20.82
C GLN A 15 -16.51 16.15 -21.79
N HIS A 16 -17.00 17.33 -21.44
CA HIS A 16 -16.63 18.58 -22.07
C HIS A 16 -15.22 18.92 -21.60
N PHE A 17 -14.21 18.51 -22.40
CA PHE A 17 -12.92 19.19 -22.41
C PHE A 17 -13.15 20.60 -22.95
N VAL A 18 -13.29 21.57 -22.06
CA VAL A 18 -13.15 22.99 -22.40
C VAL A 18 -11.97 23.50 -21.59
N CYS A 19 -10.83 23.65 -22.27
CA CYS A 19 -9.73 24.47 -21.78
C CYS A 19 -10.18 25.93 -21.86
N ASP A 20 -10.19 26.64 -20.73
CA ASP A 20 -9.50 27.92 -20.55
C ASP A 20 -9.78 28.47 -19.15
N GLU A 21 -8.91 28.11 -18.20
CA GLU A 21 -8.66 28.83 -16.95
C GLU A 21 -7.13 29.02 -16.85
N PRO A 22 -6.61 30.21 -16.51
CA PRO A 22 -5.18 30.47 -16.52
C PRO A 22 -4.50 29.52 -15.54
N ALA A 23 -3.65 28.66 -16.10
CA ALA A 23 -2.93 27.61 -15.40
C ALA A 23 -2.21 28.17 -14.16
N ARG A 24 -2.85 28.05 -12.99
CA ARG A 24 -2.09 27.85 -11.76
C ARG A 24 -1.24 26.63 -12.06
N ALA A 25 0.08 26.78 -11.99
CA ALA A 25 1.01 25.67 -12.13
C ALA A 25 0.72 24.68 -10.98
N GLU A 26 -0.26 23.81 -11.21
CA GLU A 26 -0.67 22.76 -10.31
C GLU A 26 0.50 21.80 -10.31
N ARG A 27 1.33 21.93 -9.28
CA ARG A 27 2.56 21.17 -9.13
C ARG A 27 2.17 19.69 -9.23
N ASP A 28 2.69 18.98 -10.23
CA ASP A 28 2.34 17.58 -10.46
C ASP A 28 2.53 16.79 -9.14
N PRO A 29 1.44 16.24 -8.56
CA PRO A 29 1.49 15.58 -7.26
C PRO A 29 2.41 14.35 -7.26
N HIS A 30 2.61 13.71 -8.41
CA HIS A 30 3.56 12.59 -8.54
C HIS A 30 5.00 13.08 -8.47
N LEU A 31 5.32 14.24 -9.08
CA LEU A 31 6.65 14.83 -9.03
C LEU A 31 6.98 15.31 -7.61
N ALA A 32 6.03 15.94 -6.92
CA ALA A 32 6.17 16.32 -5.51
C ALA A 32 6.44 15.10 -4.61
N SER A 33 5.66 14.01 -4.79
CA SER A 33 5.87 12.76 -4.04
C SER A 33 7.24 12.12 -4.32
N ALA A 34 7.72 12.17 -5.56
CA ALA A 34 9.04 11.66 -5.92
C ALA A 34 10.16 12.46 -5.25
N GLN A 35 10.04 13.79 -5.22
CA GLN A 35 11.01 14.68 -4.56
C GLN A 35 11.05 14.43 -3.05
N ASP A 36 9.89 14.28 -2.40
CA ASP A 36 9.80 13.97 -0.96
C ASP A 36 10.43 12.60 -0.63
N LYS A 37 10.17 11.58 -1.45
CA LYS A 37 10.81 10.26 -1.32
C LYS A 37 12.33 10.37 -1.42
N GLN A 38 12.82 11.16 -2.39
CA GLN A 38 14.24 11.35 -2.59
C GLN A 38 14.90 12.14 -1.45
N ALA A 39 14.24 13.16 -0.92
CA ALA A 39 14.71 13.93 0.24
C ALA A 39 14.83 13.04 1.48
N ARG A 40 13.78 12.28 1.80
CA ARG A 40 13.77 11.34 2.93
C ARG A 40 14.84 10.26 2.79
N GLN A 41 15.07 9.75 1.57
CA GLN A 41 16.13 8.77 1.33
C GLN A 41 17.53 9.34 1.59
N ARG A 42 17.78 10.62 1.27
CA ARG A 42 19.05 11.29 1.57
C ARG A 42 19.25 11.47 3.07
N GLU A 43 18.21 11.91 3.77
CA GLU A 43 18.21 12.10 5.21
C GLU A 43 18.49 10.79 5.96
N LEU A 44 17.85 9.69 5.56
CA LEU A 44 18.11 8.36 6.13
C LEU A 44 19.57 7.94 5.93
N ARG A 45 20.13 8.15 4.74
CA ARG A 45 21.53 7.82 4.46
C ARG A 45 22.51 8.64 5.29
N GLN A 46 22.18 9.89 5.61
CA GLN A 46 22.99 10.75 6.47
C GLN A 46 22.95 10.27 7.92
N HIS A 47 21.77 9.91 8.44
CA HIS A 47 21.61 9.48 9.83
C HIS A 47 22.14 8.06 10.11
N LEU A 48 21.90 7.12 9.20
CA LEU A 48 22.30 5.72 9.39
C LEU A 48 23.74 5.43 8.94
N GLY A 49 24.36 6.29 8.13
CA GLY A 49 25.67 6.05 7.53
C GLY A 49 25.66 4.92 6.48
N PRO A 50 26.82 4.57 5.89
CA PRO A 50 26.93 3.44 4.98
C PRO A 50 26.54 2.15 5.70
N GLU A 51 25.68 1.35 5.07
CA GLU A 51 25.17 0.07 5.60
C GLU A 51 24.46 0.12 6.97
N GLY A 52 24.12 1.31 7.48
CA GLY A 52 23.45 1.41 8.78
C GLY A 52 24.36 1.29 9.99
N VAL A 53 25.68 1.48 9.83
CA VAL A 53 26.66 1.38 10.93
C VAL A 53 26.35 2.34 12.09
N LEU A 54 25.71 3.48 11.83
CA LEU A 54 25.32 4.45 12.85
C LEU A 54 23.91 4.21 13.41
N ALA A 55 23.24 3.14 13.01
CA ALA A 55 21.93 2.80 13.53
C ALA A 55 22.00 2.49 15.04
N ASP A 56 20.99 2.95 15.77
CA ASP A 56 20.89 2.74 17.21
C ASP A 56 20.87 1.23 17.54
N PRO A 57 21.85 0.72 18.29
CA PRO A 57 21.93 -0.71 18.62
C PRO A 57 20.75 -1.18 19.48
N GLU A 58 20.13 -0.31 20.27
CA GLU A 58 18.96 -0.68 21.07
C GLU A 58 17.75 -0.91 20.17
N LEU A 59 17.51 0.00 19.20
CA LEU A 59 16.45 -0.15 18.21
C LEU A 59 16.63 -1.43 17.39
N LEU A 60 17.85 -1.70 16.90
CA LEU A 60 18.15 -2.93 16.17
C LEU A 60 17.87 -4.18 17.00
N SER A 61 18.27 -4.17 18.27
CA SER A 61 18.04 -5.28 19.20
C SER A 61 16.55 -5.50 19.47
N SER A 62 15.78 -4.41 19.62
CA SER A 62 14.32 -4.46 19.76
C SER A 62 13.66 -5.04 18.51
N THR A 63 14.06 -4.58 17.34
CA THR A 63 13.58 -5.11 16.05
C THR A 63 13.91 -6.59 15.91
N ALA A 64 15.12 -7.02 16.26
CA ALA A 64 15.51 -8.43 16.21
C ALA A 64 14.61 -9.30 17.11
N ARG A 65 14.34 -8.87 18.35
CA ARG A 65 13.41 -9.58 19.25
C ARG A 65 12.00 -9.66 18.66
N SER A 66 11.51 -8.58 18.06
CA SER A 66 10.19 -8.54 17.41
C SER A 66 10.11 -9.52 16.23
N ILE A 67 11.14 -9.57 15.38
CA ILE A 67 11.23 -10.52 14.27
C ILE A 67 11.20 -11.96 14.80
N ILE A 68 12.02 -12.26 15.81
CA ILE A 68 12.07 -13.59 16.43
C ILE A 68 10.70 -13.96 17.03
N SER A 69 10.08 -13.05 17.78
CA SER A 69 8.74 -13.26 18.34
C SER A 69 7.70 -13.55 17.25
N ARG A 70 7.80 -12.88 16.10
CA ARG A 70 6.90 -13.11 14.96
C ARG A 70 7.15 -14.48 14.32
N VAL A 71 8.39 -14.94 14.22
CA VAL A 71 8.70 -16.29 13.75
C VAL A 71 8.10 -17.34 14.70
N TYR A 72 8.25 -17.16 16.01
CA TYR A 72 7.62 -18.05 17.00
C TYR A 72 6.10 -18.06 16.88
N ALA A 73 5.46 -16.90 16.66
CA ALA A 73 4.02 -16.85 16.44
C ALA A 73 3.58 -17.67 15.22
N LYS A 74 4.39 -17.69 14.14
CA LYS A 74 4.13 -18.51 12.95
C LYS A 74 4.24 -20.00 13.25
N LEU A 75 5.29 -20.41 13.95
CA LEU A 75 5.53 -21.81 14.30
C LEU A 75 4.51 -22.36 15.31
N ASN A 76 3.92 -21.48 16.13
CA ASN A 76 2.94 -21.85 17.15
C ASN A 76 1.48 -21.61 16.71
N GLY A 77 1.23 -21.22 15.45
CA GLY A 77 -0.12 -20.99 14.93
C GLY A 77 -0.85 -19.76 15.48
N THR A 78 -0.14 -18.79 16.07
CA THR A 78 -0.72 -17.57 16.69
C THR A 78 -0.43 -16.30 15.88
N ASP A 79 -0.18 -16.41 14.57
CA ASP A 79 0.25 -15.27 13.75
C ASP A 79 -0.89 -14.41 13.17
N PHE A 80 -2.13 -14.91 13.21
CA PHE A 80 -3.32 -14.19 12.73
C PHE A 80 -4.26 -13.72 13.85
N ARG A 81 -4.38 -14.50 14.93
CA ARG A 81 -5.25 -14.23 16.08
C ARG A 81 -4.49 -14.51 17.37
N ARG A 82 -5.02 -14.06 18.51
CA ARG A 82 -4.46 -14.39 19.84
C ARG A 82 -4.68 -15.86 20.23
N GLU A 83 -5.45 -16.60 19.44
CA GLU A 83 -5.73 -18.02 19.65
C GLU A 83 -4.86 -18.85 18.70
N ALA A 84 -4.35 -19.96 19.20
CA ALA A 84 -3.56 -20.88 18.39
C ALA A 84 -4.48 -21.62 17.40
N LEU A 85 -4.11 -21.57 16.12
CA LEU A 85 -4.74 -22.36 15.06
C LEU A 85 -4.03 -23.71 14.94
N ASP A 86 -4.78 -24.73 14.54
CA ASP A 86 -4.16 -25.95 14.03
C ASP A 86 -3.52 -25.70 12.66
N VAL A 87 -2.77 -26.70 12.16
CA VAL A 87 -2.00 -26.55 10.92
C VAL A 87 -2.94 -26.33 9.73
N GLU A 88 -4.03 -27.10 9.66
CA GLU A 88 -5.01 -27.03 8.59
C GLU A 88 -5.69 -25.64 8.54
N ALA A 89 -6.14 -25.10 9.67
CA ALA A 89 -6.76 -23.77 9.71
C ALA A 89 -5.75 -22.66 9.43
N GLN A 90 -4.50 -22.80 9.89
CA GLN A 90 -3.44 -21.83 9.57
C GLN A 90 -3.15 -21.78 8.07
N VAL A 91 -3.04 -22.95 7.42
CA VAL A 91 -2.81 -23.06 5.96
C VAL A 91 -4.00 -22.51 5.18
N GLU A 92 -5.22 -22.85 5.57
CA GLU A 92 -6.43 -22.31 4.94
C GLU A 92 -6.46 -20.78 5.03
N ARG A 93 -6.09 -20.22 6.20
CA ARG A 93 -6.02 -18.77 6.35
C ARG A 93 -4.94 -18.14 5.46
N LEU A 94 -3.77 -18.76 5.36
CA LEU A 94 -2.71 -18.31 4.46
C LEU A 94 -3.18 -18.31 2.99
N PHE A 95 -3.93 -19.32 2.57
CA PHE A 95 -4.49 -19.42 1.23
C PHE A 95 -5.48 -18.28 0.95
N GLN A 96 -6.40 -18.01 1.88
CA GLN A 96 -7.37 -16.91 1.77
C GLN A 96 -6.68 -15.54 1.64
N GLU A 97 -5.66 -15.28 2.45
CA GLU A 97 -4.91 -14.02 2.38
C GLU A 97 -4.11 -13.90 1.07
N ALA A 98 -3.48 -14.98 0.61
CA ALA A 98 -2.69 -14.99 -0.62
C ALA A 98 -3.54 -14.85 -1.89
N THR A 99 -4.80 -15.29 -1.85
CA THR A 99 -5.74 -15.22 -2.99
C THR A 99 -6.70 -14.03 -2.92
N SER A 100 -6.65 -13.25 -1.84
CA SER A 100 -7.53 -12.09 -1.65
C SER A 100 -7.24 -10.99 -2.68
N HIS A 101 -8.27 -10.59 -3.43
CA HIS A 101 -8.17 -9.46 -4.37
C HIS A 101 -7.76 -8.15 -3.68
N GLU A 102 -8.15 -7.95 -2.42
CA GLU A 102 -7.78 -6.77 -1.63
C GLU A 102 -6.29 -6.73 -1.33
N ASN A 103 -5.67 -7.89 -1.10
CA ASN A 103 -4.24 -8.00 -0.89
C ASN A 103 -3.48 -7.90 -2.22
N LEU A 104 -3.97 -8.58 -3.26
CA LEU A 104 -3.36 -8.60 -4.60
C LEU A 104 -3.35 -7.22 -5.26
N CYS A 105 -4.41 -6.41 -5.11
CA CYS A 105 -4.46 -5.08 -5.72
C CYS A 105 -3.51 -4.06 -5.06
N GLN A 106 -3.00 -4.35 -3.87
CA GLN A 106 -2.00 -3.55 -3.16
C GLN A 106 -0.56 -3.94 -3.50
N CYS A 107 -0.35 -5.08 -4.16
CA CYS A 107 0.96 -5.49 -4.61
C CYS A 107 1.54 -4.48 -5.60
N TYR A 108 2.87 -4.34 -5.58
CA TYR A 108 3.58 -3.60 -6.60
C TYR A 108 3.31 -4.22 -7.98
N VAL A 109 2.95 -3.40 -8.98
CA VAL A 109 2.55 -3.85 -10.33
C VAL A 109 3.60 -4.76 -10.98
N GLY A 110 4.90 -4.50 -10.78
CA GLY A 110 5.98 -5.33 -11.33
C GLY A 110 6.12 -6.71 -10.68
N TRP A 111 5.40 -6.98 -9.59
CA TRP A 111 5.27 -8.33 -9.01
C TRP A 111 4.33 -9.21 -9.86
N CYS A 112 3.48 -8.61 -10.70
CA CYS A 112 2.53 -9.30 -11.57
C CYS A 112 1.44 -10.10 -10.82
N PRO A 113 0.58 -9.44 -10.01
CA PRO A 113 -0.46 -10.10 -9.22
C PRO A 113 -1.64 -10.69 -10.04
N PHE A 114 -1.63 -10.55 -11.37
CA PHE A 114 -2.71 -10.96 -12.28
C PHE A 114 -2.32 -12.12 -13.22
N TRP A 115 -1.16 -12.73 -13.01
CA TRP A 115 -0.61 -13.81 -13.85
C TRP A 115 -0.85 -15.19 -13.25
#